data_AF-A0A1B9Y1H7-F1
#
_entry.id   AF-A0A1B9Y1H7-F1
#
_cell.length_a   1.000
_cell.length_b   1.000
_cell.length_c   1.000
_cell.angle_alpha   90.00
_cell.angle_beta   90.00
_cell.angle_gamma   90.00
#
_symmetry.space_group_name_H-M   'P 1'
#
loop_
_entity.id
_entity.type
_entity.pdbx_description
1 polymer ?
#
loop_
_entity_poly.entity_id
_entity_poly.type
_entity_poly.pdbx_seq_one_letter_code
_entity_poly.pdbx_strand_id
1 'polypeptide(L)'
;MIKRILYLILTVIILFLVSYSVHEYVLTLKEVNLPYSLLSIYIFHVIATIIIYVSLEFLADNLPNEAGYGYLAFMLLKIGFFLLIFQDTVFGEEKLVKLEKVSLVIPLFIFLATEAIVVSKLLNNK
;
A
#
# COMPACT_ATOMS: atom_id res chain seq x y z
N MET A 1 7.12 -0.14 20.54
CA MET A 1 7.57 -0.16 19.13
C MET A 1 7.73 -1.58 18.59
N ILE A 2 8.79 -2.33 18.93
CA ILE A 2 9.14 -3.60 18.24
C ILE A 2 8.00 -4.61 18.12
N LYS A 3 7.26 -4.87 19.22
CA LYS A 3 6.10 -5.80 19.16
C LYS A 3 5.04 -5.32 18.17
N ARG A 4 4.68 -4.02 18.19
CA ARG A 4 3.69 -3.42 17.30
C ARG A 4 4.13 -3.47 15.83
N ILE A 5 5.41 -3.19 15.57
CA ILE A 5 6.02 -3.30 14.23
C ILE A 5 5.94 -4.75 13.74
N LEU A 6 6.27 -5.73 14.58
CA LEU A 6 6.19 -7.14 14.20
C LEU A 6 4.75 -7.57 13.89
N TYR A 7 3.77 -7.14 14.69
CA TYR A 7 2.34 -7.39 14.42
C TYR A 7 1.88 -6.76 13.10
N LEU A 8 2.31 -5.52 12.82
CA LEU A 8 2.04 -4.88 11.52
C LEU A 8 2.65 -5.70 10.37
N ILE A 9 3.94 -6.03 10.43
CA ILE A 9 4.62 -6.78 9.37
C ILE A 9 3.87 -8.09 9.10
N LEU A 10 3.50 -8.84 10.13
CA LEU A 10 2.74 -10.07 9.99
C LEU A 10 1.36 -9.82 9.34
N THR A 11 0.65 -8.78 9.77
CA THR A 11 -0.66 -8.40 9.21
C THR A 11 -0.55 -8.04 7.73
N VAL A 12 0.46 -7.24 7.37
CA VAL A 12 0.71 -6.79 5.99
C VAL A 12 1.13 -7.97 5.10
N ILE A 13 1.94 -8.90 5.59
CA ILE A 13 2.33 -10.10 4.84
C ILE A 13 1.12 -11.01 4.61
N ILE A 14 0.30 -11.26 5.63
CA ILE A 14 -0.92 -12.07 5.48
C ILE A 14 -1.88 -11.40 4.50
N LEU A 15 -2.08 -10.08 4.65
CA LEU A 15 -2.93 -9.31 3.75
C LEU A 15 -2.42 -9.40 2.31
N PHE A 16 -1.11 -9.25 2.09
CA PHE A 16 -0.47 -9.42 0.78
C PHE A 16 -0.76 -10.81 0.20
N LEU A 17 -0.44 -11.89 0.94
CA LEU A 17 -0.63 -13.25 0.45
C LEU A 17 -2.08 -13.52 0.05
N VAL A 18 -3.04 -13.13 0.89
CA VAL A 18 -4.47 -13.34 0.62
C VAL A 18 -4.92 -12.48 -0.56
N SER A 19 -4.67 -11.18 -0.51
CA SER A 19 -5.20 -10.25 -1.51
C SER A 19 -4.54 -10.45 -2.88
N TYR A 20 -3.23 -10.71 -2.95
CA TYR A 20 -2.54 -11.04 -4.19
C TYR A 20 -3.07 -12.33 -4.79
N SER A 21 -3.15 -13.41 -4.01
CA SER A 21 -3.60 -14.71 -4.51
C SER A 21 -5.05 -14.66 -5.03
N VAL A 22 -5.94 -13.96 -4.32
CA VAL A 22 -7.33 -13.76 -4.76
C VAL A 22 -7.38 -12.94 -6.04
N HIS A 23 -6.59 -11.87 -6.13
CA HIS A 23 -6.57 -11.01 -7.32
C HIS A 23 -6.04 -11.77 -8.54
N GLU A 24 -4.93 -12.48 -8.39
CA GLU A 24 -4.33 -13.30 -9.46
C GLU A 24 -5.26 -14.42 -9.92
N TYR A 25 -5.93 -15.10 -8.99
CA TYR A 25 -6.92 -16.13 -9.30
C TYR A 25 -8.09 -15.55 -10.12
N VAL A 26 -8.60 -14.38 -9.74
CA VAL A 26 -9.70 -13.73 -10.47
C VAL A 26 -9.27 -13.29 -11.88
N LEU A 27 -8.03 -12.81 -12.05
CA LEU A 27 -7.50 -12.44 -13.37
C LEU A 27 -7.35 -13.66 -14.27
N THR A 28 -6.85 -14.76 -13.71
CA THR A 28 -6.71 -16.04 -14.42
C THR A 28 -8.07 -16.57 -14.87
N LEU A 29 -9.08 -16.55 -14.00
CA LEU A 29 -10.44 -16.98 -14.34
C LEU A 29 -11.09 -16.15 -15.46
N LYS A 30 -10.69 -14.88 -15.59
CA LYS A 30 -11.21 -13.97 -16.61
C LYS A 30 -10.32 -13.87 -17.85
N GLU A 31 -9.24 -14.66 -17.90
CA GLU A 31 -8.24 -14.63 -18.97
C GLU A 31 -7.68 -13.22 -19.24
N VAL A 32 -7.57 -12.40 -18.17
CA VAL A 32 -7.04 -11.04 -18.25
C VAL A 32 -5.54 -11.08 -18.08
N ASN A 33 -4.81 -10.72 -19.13
CA ASN A 33 -3.37 -10.52 -19.06
C ASN A 33 -3.06 -9.04 -18.84
N LEU A 34 -2.37 -8.70 -17.75
CA LEU A 34 -2.02 -7.32 -17.45
C LEU A 34 -0.72 -6.94 -18.20
N PRO A 35 -0.62 -5.72 -18.77
CA PRO A 35 0.60 -5.26 -19.43
C PRO A 35 1.72 -4.86 -18.44
N TYR A 36 1.54 -5.16 -17.15
CA TYR A 36 2.45 -4.82 -16.06
C TYR A 36 2.48 -5.95 -15.01
N SER A 37 3.53 -5.98 -14.20
CA SER A 37 3.68 -6.96 -13.13
C SER A 37 2.80 -6.60 -11.93
N LEU A 38 1.70 -7.34 -11.72
CA LEU A 38 0.84 -7.20 -10.54
C LEU A 38 1.63 -7.40 -9.24
N LEU A 39 2.55 -8.38 -9.23
CA LEU A 39 3.38 -8.67 -8.08
C LEU A 39 4.22 -7.45 -7.66
N SER A 40 4.83 -6.75 -8.62
CA SER A 40 5.63 -5.55 -8.37
C SER A 40 4.80 -4.43 -7.72
N ILE A 41 3.55 -4.26 -8.15
CA ILE A 41 2.61 -3.29 -7.58
C ILE A 41 2.30 -3.64 -6.11
N TYR A 42 2.01 -4.90 -5.81
CA TYR A 42 1.74 -5.33 -4.44
C TYR A 42 2.98 -5.21 -3.54
N ILE A 43 4.16 -5.62 -4.01
CA ILE A 43 5.41 -5.52 -3.26
C ILE A 43 5.71 -4.05 -2.92
N PHE A 44 5.51 -3.13 -3.87
CA PHE A 44 5.67 -1.71 -3.61
C PHE A 44 4.79 -1.26 -2.44
N HIS A 45 3.51 -1.64 -2.43
CA HIS A 45 2.62 -1.22 -1.35
C HIS A 45 2.97 -1.87 -0.01
N VAL A 46 3.39 -3.14 0.02
CA VAL A 46 3.89 -3.80 1.25
C VAL A 46 5.07 -3.04 1.84
N ILE A 47 6.09 -2.76 1.01
CA ILE A 47 7.30 -2.05 1.45
C ILE A 47 6.95 -0.64 1.91
N ALA A 48 6.14 0.09 1.14
CA ALA A 48 5.71 1.44 1.49
C ALA A 48 4.95 1.45 2.82
N THR A 49 4.00 0.55 3.05
CA THR A 49 3.26 0.46 4.31
C THR A 49 4.17 0.24 5.51
N ILE A 50 5.16 -0.65 5.39
CA ILE A 50 6.12 -0.91 6.47
C ILE A 50 6.94 0.34 6.76
N ILE A 51 7.49 1.00 5.73
CA ILE A 51 8.29 2.23 5.89
C ILE A 51 7.47 3.34 6.55
N ILE A 52 6.24 3.57 6.08
CA ILE A 52 5.35 4.60 6.62
C ILE A 52 5.05 4.33 8.09
N TYR A 53 4.68 3.10 8.44
CA TYR A 53 4.33 2.78 9.82
C TYR A 53 5.52 2.90 10.76
N VAL A 54 6.70 2.43 10.36
CA VAL A 54 7.93 2.57 11.17
C VAL A 54 8.29 4.05 11.36
N SER A 55 8.18 4.85 10.30
CA SER A 55 8.43 6.29 10.37
C SER A 55 7.43 7.00 11.28
N LEU A 56 6.15 6.59 11.24
CA LEU A 56 5.11 7.12 12.10
C LEU A 56 5.26 6.71 13.56
N GLU A 57 5.71 5.49 13.85
CA GLU A 57 6.04 5.08 15.21
C GLU A 57 7.09 6.02 15.82
N PHE A 58 8.16 6.31 15.08
CA PHE A 58 9.20 7.23 15.49
C PHE A 58 8.68 8.67 15.62
N LEU A 59 7.89 9.14 14.64
CA LEU A 59 7.31 10.48 14.70
C LEU A 59 6.37 10.64 15.90
N ALA A 60 5.53 9.65 16.17
CA ALA A 60 4.58 9.70 17.29
C ALA A 60 5.26 9.62 18.66
N ASP A 61 6.46 9.03 18.76
CA ASP A 61 7.24 9.06 20.02
C ASP A 61 7.89 10.43 20.29
N ASN A 62 8.21 11.21 19.24
CA ASN A 62 8.89 12.50 19.39
C ASN A 62 7.92 13.69 19.31
N LEU A 63 6.88 13.59 18.47
CA LEU A 63 5.92 14.64 18.11
C LEU A 63 4.51 14.05 17.97
N PRO A 64 3.89 13.57 19.08
CA PRO A 64 2.61 12.85 19.04
C PRO A 64 1.47 13.68 18.43
N ASN A 65 1.41 14.98 18.73
CA ASN A 65 0.37 15.87 18.20
C ASN A 65 0.44 16.04 16.68
N GLU A 66 1.62 15.86 16.08
CA GLU A 66 1.86 16.07 14.64
C GLU A 66 1.81 14.77 13.83
N ALA A 67 1.76 13.61 14.50
CA ALA A 67 1.86 12.31 13.84
C ALA A 67 0.70 12.03 12.85
N GLY A 68 -0.48 12.63 13.10
CA GLY A 68 -1.59 12.60 12.14
C GLY A 68 -1.27 13.32 10.83
N TYR A 69 -0.66 14.51 10.90
CA TYR A 69 -0.21 15.24 9.71
C TYR A 69 0.94 14.51 9.01
N GLY A 70 1.84 13.90 9.79
CA GLY A 70 2.89 13.02 9.26
C GLY A 70 2.32 11.89 8.41
N TYR A 71 1.22 11.28 8.83
CA TYR A 71 0.59 10.21 8.04
C TYR A 71 0.08 10.71 6.70
N LEU A 72 -0.60 11.87 6.69
CA LEU A 72 -1.09 12.47 5.45
C LEU A 72 0.07 12.79 4.49
N ALA A 73 1.18 13.33 5.00
CA ALA A 73 2.37 13.58 4.21
C ALA A 73 2.96 12.28 3.62
N PHE A 74 3.12 11.24 4.42
CA PHE A 74 3.60 9.94 3.96
C PHE A 74 2.68 9.28 2.92
N MET A 75 1.37 9.45 3.08
CA MET A 75 0.38 8.93 2.13
C MET A 75 0.51 9.62 0.76
N LEU A 76 0.69 10.95 0.74
CA LEU A 76 0.99 11.70 -0.48
C LEU A 76 2.33 11.28 -1.09
N LEU A 77 3.38 11.12 -0.28
CA LEU A 77 4.68 10.65 -0.76
C LEU A 77 4.60 9.26 -1.38
N LYS A 78 3.86 8.33 -0.77
CA LYS A 78 3.62 6.99 -1.32
C LYS A 78 2.96 7.05 -2.69
N ILE A 79 1.92 7.86 -2.84
CA ILE A 79 1.27 8.05 -4.14
C ILE A 79 2.25 8.68 -5.13
N GLY A 80 3.01 9.69 -4.73
CA GLY A 80 4.04 10.31 -5.58
C GLY A 80 5.09 9.29 -6.06
N PHE A 81 5.67 8.51 -5.15
CA PHE A 81 6.63 7.47 -5.50
C PHE A 81 6.02 6.38 -6.38
N PHE A 82 4.78 6.00 -6.12
CA PHE A 82 4.07 5.05 -6.98
C PHE A 82 3.98 5.56 -8.42
N LEU A 83 3.56 6.81 -8.60
CA LEU A 83 3.46 7.44 -9.92
C LEU A 83 4.82 7.56 -10.62
N LEU A 84 5.90 7.83 -9.88
CA LEU A 84 7.26 7.93 -10.44
C LEU A 84 7.83 6.56 -10.83
N ILE A 85 7.65 5.54 -9.99
CA ILE A 85 8.20 4.19 -10.21
C ILE A 85 7.43 3.47 -11.32
N PHE A 86 6.11 3.61 -11.34
CA PHE A 86 5.22 2.96 -12.31
C PHE A 86 4.74 3.94 -13.40
N GLN A 87 5.55 4.95 -13.73
CA GLN A 87 5.17 5.99 -14.67
C GLN A 87 4.78 5.43 -16.05
N ASP A 88 5.50 4.43 -16.56
CA ASP A 88 5.19 3.82 -17.86
C ASP A 88 3.86 3.07 -17.83
N THR A 89 3.53 2.44 -16.70
CA THR A 89 2.25 1.75 -16.51
C THR A 89 1.09 2.74 -16.37
N VAL A 90 1.30 3.89 -15.73
CA VAL A 90 0.24 4.85 -15.42
C VAL A 90 0.03 5.89 -16.54
N PHE A 91 1.11 6.34 -17.17
CA PHE A 91 1.14 7.43 -18.16
C PHE A 91 1.61 6.98 -19.55
N GLY A 92 1.90 5.70 -19.75
CA GLY A 92 2.30 5.16 -21.05
C GLY A 92 1.26 5.41 -22.14
N GLU A 93 1.72 5.34 -23.39
CA GLU A 93 0.87 5.56 -24.57
C GLU A 93 -0.23 4.49 -24.72
N GLU A 94 0.04 3.29 -24.20
CA GLU A 94 -0.94 2.20 -24.16
C GLU A 94 -2.06 2.52 -23.16
N LYS A 95 -3.25 2.78 -23.70
CA LYS A 95 -4.44 3.03 -22.89
C LYS A 95 -4.90 1.74 -22.22
N LEU A 96 -4.64 1.65 -20.91
CA LEU A 96 -5.18 0.57 -20.09
C LEU A 96 -6.71 0.49 -20.22
N VAL A 97 -7.20 -0.73 -20.44
CA VAL A 97 -8.63 -1.05 -20.40
C VAL A 97 -9.14 -0.91 -18.97
N LYS A 98 -10.46 -0.75 -18.79
CA LYS A 98 -11.07 -0.51 -17.48
C LYS A 98 -10.67 -1.55 -16.42
N LEU A 99 -10.57 -2.83 -16.80
CA LEU A 99 -10.17 -3.90 -15.88
C LEU A 99 -8.72 -3.74 -15.41
N GLU A 100 -7.79 -3.46 -16.32
CA GLU A 100 -6.38 -3.23 -15.98
C GLU A 100 -6.20 -2.02 -15.06
N LYS A 101 -6.96 -0.94 -15.28
CA LYS A 101 -6.95 0.23 -14.38
C LYS A 101 -7.46 -0.13 -12.99
N VAL A 102 -8.54 -0.89 -12.91
CA VAL A 102 -9.11 -1.34 -11.63
C VAL A 102 -8.11 -2.25 -10.91
N SER A 103 -7.44 -3.15 -11.62
CA SER A 103 -6.40 -4.03 -11.05
C SER A 103 -5.20 -3.26 -10.51
N LEU A 104 -4.85 -2.12 -11.09
CA LEU A 104 -3.79 -1.26 -10.57
C LEU A 104 -4.22 -0.54 -9.28
N VAL A 105 -5.50 -0.19 -9.17
CA VAL A 105 -6.06 0.62 -8.08
C VAL A 105 -6.47 -0.23 -6.86
N ILE A 106 -6.83 -1.49 -7.04
CA ILE A 106 -7.20 -2.41 -5.95
C ILE A 106 -6.11 -2.50 -4.85
N PRO A 107 -4.84 -2.77 -5.18
CA PRO A 107 -3.77 -2.85 -4.18
C PRO A 107 -3.62 -1.54 -3.41
N LEU A 108 -3.65 -0.41 -4.11
CA LEU A 108 -3.54 0.92 -3.50
C LEU A 108 -4.56 1.11 -2.38
N PHE A 109 -5.85 0.87 -2.64
CA PHE A 109 -6.89 1.06 -1.63
C PHE A 109 -6.84 0.03 -0.50
N ILE A 110 -6.50 -1.23 -0.78
CA ILE A 110 -6.36 -2.26 0.25
C ILE A 110 -5.29 -1.85 1.28
N PHE A 111 -4.11 -1.43 0.82
CA PHE A 111 -3.04 -1.03 1.71
C PHE A 111 -3.29 0.34 2.36
N LEU A 112 -3.88 1.31 1.66
CA LEU A 112 -4.27 2.60 2.25
C LEU A 112 -5.31 2.46 3.37
N ALA A 113 -6.33 1.61 3.18
CA ALA A 113 -7.33 1.36 4.21
C ALA A 113 -6.69 0.69 5.44
N THR A 114 -5.79 -0.27 5.21
CA THR A 114 -5.05 -0.94 6.28
C THR A 114 -4.16 0.05 7.04
N GLU A 115 -3.44 0.92 6.32
CA GLU A 115 -2.63 1.98 6.91
C GLU A 115 -3.48 2.90 7.79
N ALA A 116 -4.60 3.40 7.28
CA ALA A 116 -5.50 4.27 8.03
C ALA A 116 -6.00 3.62 9.33
N ILE A 117 -6.36 2.33 9.29
CA ILE A 117 -6.81 1.58 10.47
C ILE A 117 -5.68 1.42 11.49
N VAL A 118 -4.50 0.98 11.06
CA VAL A 118 -3.40 0.71 12.00
C VAL A 118 -2.82 2.02 12.55
N VAL A 119 -2.74 3.08 11.74
CA VAL A 119 -2.32 4.42 12.18
C VAL A 119 -3.33 5.01 13.15
N SER A 120 -4.64 4.91 12.89
CA SER A 120 -5.66 5.35 13.85
C SER A 120 -5.51 4.65 15.20
N LYS A 121 -5.26 3.34 15.19
CA LYS A 121 -4.97 2.58 16.42
C LYS A 121 -3.66 3.02 17.09
N LEU A 122 -2.62 3.39 16.33
CA LEU A 122 -1.36 3.89 16.88
C LEU A 122 -1.59 5.23 17.60
N LEU A 123 -2.27 6.16 16.95
CA LEU A 123 -2.51 7.51 17.46
C LEU A 123 -3.48 7.54 18.65
N ASN A 124 -4.45 6.62 18.70
CA ASN A 124 -5.39 6.55 19.83
C ASN A 124 -4.83 5.81 21.06
N ASN A 125 -3.74 5.06 20.90
CA ASN A 125 -3.10 4.28 21.98
C ASN A 125 -1.77 4.91 22.45
N LYS A 126 -1.39 6.07 21.94
CA LYS A 126 -0.27 6.88 22.41
C LYS A 126 -0.79 8.19 22.96
#